data_AF-A0A4Y2T0L7-F1
#
_entry.id   AF-A0A4Y2T0L7-F1
#
_cell.length_a   1.000
_cell.length_b   1.000
_cell.length_c   1.000
_cell.angle_alpha   90.00
_cell.angle_beta   90.00
_cell.angle_gamma   90.00
#
_symmetry.space_group_name_H-M   'P 1'
#
loop_
_entity.id
_entity.type
_entity.pdbx_description
1 polymer ?
#
loop_
_entity_poly.entity_id
_entity_poly.type
_entity_poly.pdbx_seq_one_letter_code
_entity_poly.pdbx_strand_id
1 'polypeptide(L)'
;MNQKEKSADKELLNASASKRKLNSSDLFPANHVDEKDKRLCKPVLLATKIVFRALAYKKLLPKCIHGQTQNPNESFNNCVWERIPKNTFVGINTLKIGVMDAVLCFNDGVQSRTEVFKNLGITPRKNTCDLFKKINKLRIKEAEFMLQEASNETRTLKRQIKRVSELSETSKQDEYGAGKF
;
A
#
# COMPACT_ATOMS: atom_id res chain seq x y z
N MET A 1 -30.41 -28.27 17.65
CA MET A 1 -29.68 -27.84 16.45
C MET A 1 -30.39 -26.64 15.87
N ASN A 2 -29.77 -25.46 15.98
CA ASN A 2 -30.44 -24.17 15.97
C ASN A 2 -30.86 -23.73 14.56
N GLN A 3 -32.04 -23.12 14.41
CA GLN A 3 -32.54 -22.60 13.13
C GLN A 3 -31.60 -21.56 12.47
N LYS A 4 -30.70 -20.92 13.25
CA LYS A 4 -29.66 -20.02 12.76
C LYS A 4 -28.55 -20.73 11.97
N GLU A 5 -28.17 -21.96 12.33
CA GLU A 5 -27.13 -22.71 11.60
C GLU A 5 -27.62 -23.14 10.22
N LYS A 6 -28.88 -23.60 10.13
CA LYS A 6 -29.52 -23.94 8.84
C LYS A 6 -29.68 -22.75 7.89
N SER A 7 -29.67 -21.52 8.40
CA SER A 7 -29.76 -20.30 7.58
C SER A 7 -28.40 -19.90 6.99
N ALA A 8 -27.33 -20.06 7.76
CA ALA A 8 -25.97 -19.76 7.32
C ALA A 8 -25.46 -20.76 6.26
N ASP A 9 -25.80 -22.04 6.43
CA ASP A 9 -25.43 -23.08 5.47
C ASP A 9 -26.12 -22.90 4.11
N LYS A 10 -27.33 -22.33 4.10
CA LYS A 10 -28.07 -21.98 2.87
C LYS A 10 -27.47 -20.78 2.14
N GLU A 11 -26.96 -19.78 2.86
CA GLU A 11 -26.25 -18.65 2.25
C GLU A 11 -24.91 -19.07 1.63
N LEU A 12 -24.19 -19.99 2.28
CA LEU A 12 -22.90 -20.51 1.77
C LEU A 12 -23.06 -21.42 0.54
N LEU A 13 -24.15 -22.20 0.46
CA LEU A 13 -24.52 -22.98 -0.73
C LEU A 13 -24.90 -22.08 -1.92
N ASN A 14 -25.61 -20.98 -1.67
CA ASN A 14 -25.97 -20.02 -2.72
C ASN A 14 -24.78 -19.20 -3.23
N ALA A 15 -23.78 -18.94 -2.38
CA ALA A 15 -22.53 -18.30 -2.78
C ALA A 15 -21.66 -19.19 -3.69
N SER A 16 -21.70 -20.51 -3.47
CA SER A 16 -20.92 -21.51 -4.22
C SER A 16 -21.48 -21.80 -5.62
N ALA A 17 -22.77 -21.53 -5.86
CA ALA A 17 -23.41 -21.65 -7.17
C ALA A 17 -23.10 -20.50 -8.14
N SER A 18 -22.49 -19.41 -7.68
CA SER A 18 -22.17 -18.25 -8.51
C SER A 18 -20.75 -18.32 -9.10
N LYS A 19 -20.47 -19.36 -9.89
CA LYS A 19 -19.33 -19.34 -10.82
C LYS A 19 -19.68 -18.49 -12.05
N ARG A 20 -20.08 -17.23 -11.86
CA ARG A 20 -20.07 -16.28 -12.98
C ARG A 20 -18.62 -15.89 -13.23
N LYS A 21 -18.11 -16.23 -14.42
CA LYS A 21 -16.93 -15.54 -14.95
C LYS A 21 -17.25 -14.04 -14.92
N LEU A 22 -16.52 -13.28 -14.12
CA LEU A 22 -16.62 -11.82 -14.13
C LEU A 22 -16.31 -11.34 -15.56
N ASN A 23 -17.35 -10.94 -16.27
CA ASN A 23 -17.24 -10.41 -17.62
C ASN A 23 -16.94 -8.90 -17.54
N SER A 24 -16.43 -8.32 -18.63
CA SER A 24 -16.14 -6.86 -18.70
C SER A 24 -17.36 -5.98 -18.40
N SER A 25 -18.58 -6.52 -18.50
CA SER A 25 -19.86 -5.87 -18.18
C SER A 25 -20.13 -5.81 -16.68
N ASP A 26 -19.57 -6.74 -15.88
CA ASP A 26 -19.85 -6.84 -14.45
C ASP A 26 -19.05 -5.81 -13.63
N LEU A 27 -18.05 -5.20 -14.27
CA LEU A 27 -17.19 -4.19 -13.63
C LEU A 27 -17.83 -2.78 -13.64
N PHE A 28 -18.87 -2.54 -14.45
CA PHE A 28 -19.56 -1.25 -14.52
C PHE A 28 -21.03 -1.46 -14.94
N PRO A 29 -22.02 -1.23 -14.05
CA PRO A 29 -23.43 -1.42 -14.39
C PRO A 29 -23.87 -0.48 -15.52
N ALA A 30 -24.76 -0.99 -16.38
CA ALA A 30 -25.32 -0.26 -17.51
C ALA A 30 -26.13 0.96 -17.04
N ASN A 31 -25.71 2.12 -17.54
CA ASN A 31 -26.36 3.44 -17.57
C ASN A 31 -27.81 3.52 -17.04
N HIS A 32 -27.96 3.76 -15.74
CA HIS A 32 -29.04 4.63 -15.25
C HIS A 32 -28.37 5.92 -14.80
N VAL A 33 -28.62 7.00 -15.53
CA VAL A 33 -28.03 8.32 -15.26
C VAL A 33 -28.99 9.07 -14.36
N ASP A 34 -28.78 9.00 -13.05
CA ASP A 34 -29.40 9.92 -12.11
C ASP A 34 -28.56 11.20 -12.05
N GLU A 35 -29.21 12.35 -12.24
CA GLU A 35 -28.62 13.67 -12.44
C GLU A 35 -27.83 14.22 -11.23
N LYS A 36 -27.66 13.43 -10.16
CA LYS A 36 -26.87 13.77 -8.96
C LYS A 36 -25.66 12.84 -8.73
N ASP A 37 -25.25 12.08 -9.73
CA ASP A 37 -24.11 11.17 -9.62
C ASP A 37 -22.77 11.94 -9.51
N LYS A 38 -22.07 11.81 -8.38
CA LYS A 38 -20.69 12.29 -8.15
C LYS A 38 -19.64 11.52 -8.96
N ARG A 39 -20.00 11.01 -10.14
CA ARG A 39 -19.12 10.15 -10.96
C ARG A 39 -18.23 11.02 -11.84
N LEU A 40 -16.99 10.58 -12.02
CA LEU A 40 -16.06 11.20 -12.97
C LEU A 40 -16.69 11.23 -14.37
N CYS A 41 -16.53 12.34 -15.08
CA CYS A 41 -17.09 12.49 -16.42
C CYS A 41 -16.57 11.36 -17.35
N LYS A 42 -17.40 10.94 -18.31
CA LYS A 42 -17.12 9.80 -19.21
C LYS A 42 -15.71 9.86 -19.85
N PRO A 43 -15.21 11.00 -20.32
CA PRO A 43 -13.85 11.09 -20.88
C PRO A 43 -12.76 10.76 -19.85
N VAL A 44 -12.88 11.29 -18.63
CA VAL A 44 -11.92 11.03 -17.54
C VAL A 44 -11.98 9.57 -17.11
N LEU A 45 -13.17 8.98 -17.04
CA LEU A 45 -13.34 7.56 -16.73
C LEU A 45 -12.66 6.67 -17.78
N LEU A 46 -12.83 6.97 -19.08
CA LEU A 46 -12.22 6.23 -20.17
C LEU A 46 -10.69 6.33 -20.15
N ALA A 47 -10.14 7.54 -19.96
CA ALA A 47 -8.71 7.76 -19.82
C ALA A 47 -8.13 6.97 -18.63
N THR A 48 -8.82 7.00 -17.49
CA THR A 48 -8.41 6.31 -16.27
C THR A 48 -8.45 4.79 -16.44
N LYS A 49 -9.50 4.27 -17.10
CA LYS A 49 -9.68 2.83 -17.36
C LYS A 49 -8.55 2.22 -18.20
N ILE A 50 -7.99 2.98 -19.15
CA ILE A 50 -6.84 2.53 -19.95
C ILE A 50 -5.61 2.32 -19.06
N VAL A 51 -5.33 3.28 -18.17
CA VAL A 51 -4.21 3.21 -17.22
C VAL A 51 -4.37 2.01 -16.28
N PHE A 52 -5.54 1.85 -15.67
CA PHE A 52 -5.79 0.71 -14.77
C PHE A 52 -5.67 -0.66 -15.47
N ARG A 53 -6.13 -0.77 -16.72
CA ARG A 53 -5.96 -1.99 -17.52
C ARG A 53 -4.50 -2.30 -17.81
N ALA A 54 -3.69 -1.27 -18.12
CA ALA A 54 -2.26 -1.43 -18.32
C ALA A 54 -1.55 -1.88 -17.03
N LEU A 55 -1.92 -1.32 -15.88
CA LEU A 55 -1.38 -1.68 -14.57
C LEU A 55 -1.80 -3.10 -14.12
N ALA A 56 -3.00 -3.54 -14.50
CA ALA A 56 -3.51 -4.88 -14.20
C ALA A 56 -2.95 -5.99 -15.11
N TYR A 57 -1.99 -5.67 -15.98
CA TYR A 57 -1.43 -6.63 -16.92
C TYR A 57 -0.64 -7.73 -16.18
N LYS A 58 -0.91 -9.00 -16.51
CA LYS A 58 -0.34 -10.18 -15.83
C LYS A 58 1.20 -10.23 -15.82
N LYS A 59 1.89 -9.54 -16.75
CA LYS A 59 3.37 -9.44 -16.72
C LYS A 59 3.89 -8.40 -15.71
N LEU A 60 3.07 -7.41 -15.33
CA LEU A 60 3.41 -6.43 -14.29
C LEU A 60 3.13 -6.96 -12.89
N LEU A 61 2.03 -7.70 -12.69
CA LEU A 61 1.61 -8.18 -11.37
C LEU A 61 2.72 -8.95 -10.60
N PRO A 62 3.52 -9.85 -11.21
CA PRO A 62 4.62 -10.55 -10.53
C PRO A 62 5.70 -9.63 -9.95
N LYS A 63 5.92 -8.46 -10.58
CA LYS A 63 6.85 -7.45 -10.07
C LYS A 63 6.35 -6.80 -8.77
N CYS A 64 5.04 -6.82 -8.54
CA CYS A 64 4.41 -6.30 -7.32
C CYS A 64 4.38 -7.32 -6.17
N ILE A 65 4.52 -8.63 -6.45
CA ILE A 65 4.40 -9.71 -5.44
C ILE A 65 5.53 -9.67 -4.41
N HIS A 66 6.71 -9.16 -4.79
CA HIS A 66 7.88 -9.17 -3.92
C HIS A 66 7.80 -8.09 -2.83
N GLY A 67 6.89 -7.12 -2.91
CA GLY A 67 6.71 -6.08 -1.89
C GLY A 67 7.97 -5.24 -1.63
N GLN A 68 9.02 -5.36 -2.46
CA GLN A 68 10.29 -4.64 -2.32
C GLN A 68 10.17 -3.16 -2.73
N THR A 69 8.95 -2.63 -2.79
CA THR A 69 8.61 -1.25 -3.11
C THR A 69 8.82 -0.32 -1.91
N GLN A 70 9.97 -0.43 -1.24
CA GLN A 70 10.56 0.82 -0.75
C GLN A 70 11.25 1.44 -1.95
N ASN A 71 10.46 2.03 -2.85
CA ASN A 71 10.98 2.86 -3.92
C ASN A 71 11.77 3.98 -3.23
N PRO A 72 13.11 4.03 -3.36
CA PRO A 72 13.90 5.05 -2.68
C PRO A 72 13.43 6.46 -3.04
N ASN A 73 12.87 6.63 -4.25
CA ASN A 73 12.29 7.89 -4.68
C ASN A 73 11.00 8.23 -3.92
N GLU A 74 10.16 7.27 -3.56
CA GLU A 74 8.97 7.52 -2.73
C GLU A 74 9.36 7.87 -1.29
N SER A 75 10.33 7.15 -0.72
CA SER A 75 10.85 7.46 0.61
C SER A 75 11.50 8.85 0.67
N PHE A 76 12.29 9.20 -0.35
CA PHE A 76 12.88 10.53 -0.48
C PHE A 76 11.81 11.62 -0.66
N ASN A 77 10.84 11.39 -1.54
CA ASN A 77 9.73 12.33 -1.75
C ASN A 77 8.94 12.57 -0.45
N ASN A 78 8.73 11.54 0.36
CA ASN A 78 8.12 11.69 1.67
C ASN A 78 8.94 12.59 2.60
N CYS A 79 10.28 12.43 2.63
CA CYS A 79 11.16 13.30 3.40
C CYS A 79 11.09 14.77 2.94
N VAL A 80 10.94 15.01 1.63
CA VAL A 80 10.74 16.35 1.08
C VAL A 80 9.39 16.92 1.53
N TRP A 81 8.31 16.15 1.42
CA TRP A 81 6.96 16.63 1.75
C TRP A 81 6.72 16.83 3.24
N GLU A 82 7.42 16.09 4.10
CA GLU A 82 7.42 16.31 5.55
C GLU A 82 7.97 17.70 5.92
N ARG A 83 8.96 18.20 5.16
CA ARG A 83 9.56 19.54 5.35
C ARG A 83 8.80 20.62 4.60
N ILE A 84 8.35 20.31 3.39
CA ILE A 84 7.67 21.23 2.47
C ILE A 84 6.35 20.59 2.04
N PRO A 85 5.26 20.82 2.81
CA PRO A 85 3.96 20.27 2.50
C PRO A 85 3.44 20.76 1.15
N LYS A 86 2.85 19.86 0.35
CA LYS A 86 2.35 20.18 -1.01
C LYS A 86 1.22 21.20 -1.03
N ASN A 87 0.48 21.29 0.06
CA ASN A 87 -0.67 22.17 0.23
C ASN A 87 -0.28 23.58 0.64
N THR A 88 1.00 23.84 0.93
CA THR A 88 1.48 25.14 1.39
C THR A 88 2.37 25.77 0.32
N PHE A 89 2.01 26.98 -0.11
CA PHE A 89 2.88 27.77 -0.96
C PHE A 89 4.07 28.28 -0.15
N VAL A 90 5.29 28.06 -0.66
CA VAL A 90 6.53 28.52 -0.05
C VAL A 90 7.37 29.29 -1.07
N GLY A 91 8.11 30.30 -0.61
CA GLY A 91 9.04 31.04 -1.46
C GLY A 91 10.18 30.15 -1.97
N ILE A 92 10.78 30.55 -3.10
CA ILE A 92 11.83 29.76 -3.77
C ILE A 92 13.05 29.45 -2.88
N ASN A 93 13.43 30.37 -2.00
CA ASN A 93 14.56 30.18 -1.09
C ASN A 93 14.22 29.12 -0.02
N THR A 94 13.03 29.19 0.55
CA THR A 94 12.53 28.18 1.51
C THR A 94 12.43 26.80 0.86
N LEU A 95 11.94 26.75 -0.38
CA LEU A 95 11.88 25.51 -1.16
C LEU A 95 13.29 24.91 -1.34
N LYS A 96 14.26 25.72 -1.76
CA LYS A 96 15.66 25.27 -1.93
C LYS A 96 16.23 24.73 -0.62
N ILE A 97 16.07 25.46 0.48
CA ILE A 97 16.59 25.05 1.80
C ILE A 97 15.94 23.74 2.26
N GLY A 98 14.62 23.63 2.17
CA GLY A 98 13.92 22.42 2.62
C GLY A 98 14.27 21.18 1.78
N VAL A 99 14.49 21.34 0.47
CA VAL A 99 14.95 20.24 -0.39
C VAL A 99 16.39 19.84 -0.04
N MET A 100 17.31 20.79 0.15
CA MET A 100 18.68 20.49 0.56
C MET A 100 18.74 19.79 1.93
N ASP A 101 17.91 20.23 2.89
CA ASP A 101 17.80 19.60 4.20
C ASP A 101 17.20 18.18 4.12
N ALA A 102 16.23 17.95 3.22
CA ALA A 102 15.70 16.62 2.94
C ALA A 102 16.79 15.68 2.42
N VAL A 103 17.60 16.14 1.46
CA VAL A 103 18.74 15.38 0.90
C VAL A 103 19.76 15.03 1.99
N LEU A 104 20.17 16.01 2.79
CA LEU A 104 21.10 15.82 3.89
C LEU A 104 20.61 14.78 4.90
N CYS A 105 19.34 14.88 5.29
CA CYS A 105 18.75 13.97 6.28
C CYS A 105 18.49 12.57 5.71
N PHE A 106 18.19 12.45 4.42
CA PHE A 106 17.94 11.17 3.77
C PHE A 106 19.24 10.35 3.67
N ASN A 107 20.33 10.99 3.25
CA ASN A 107 21.62 10.32 3.04
C ASN A 107 22.35 10.05 4.36
N ASP A 108 22.55 11.08 5.19
CA ASP A 108 23.44 11.01 6.36
C ASP A 108 22.68 11.08 7.69
N GLY A 109 21.35 11.18 7.64
CA GLY A 109 20.52 11.38 8.83
C GLY A 109 20.62 12.80 9.38
N VAL A 110 19.93 13.05 10.49
CA VAL A 110 19.83 14.38 11.11
C VAL A 110 21.18 14.90 11.64
N GLN A 111 22.15 14.00 11.88
CA GLN A 111 23.47 14.39 12.38
C GLN A 111 24.25 15.28 11.39
N SER A 112 23.99 15.18 10.09
CA SER A 112 24.64 16.02 9.06
C SER A 112 24.36 17.51 9.23
N ARG A 113 23.22 17.88 9.86
CA ARG A 113 22.92 19.28 10.22
C ARG A 113 23.95 19.91 11.15
N THR A 114 24.69 19.10 11.91
CA THR A 114 25.79 19.55 12.77
C THR A 114 26.85 20.28 11.94
N GLU A 115 27.15 19.78 10.73
CA GLU A 115 28.14 20.40 9.84
C GLU A 115 27.61 21.70 9.23
N VAL A 116 26.33 21.72 8.84
CA VAL A 116 25.66 22.95 8.39
C VAL A 116 25.72 24.03 9.46
N PHE A 117 25.46 23.69 10.72
CA PHE A 117 25.55 24.64 11.82
C PHE A 117 26.96 25.20 12.00
N LYS A 118 28.00 24.37 11.95
CA LYS A 118 29.39 24.84 12.02
C LYS A 118 29.71 25.83 10.90
N ASN A 119 29.28 25.54 9.68
CA ASN A 119 29.49 26.41 8.52
C ASN A 119 28.75 27.76 8.65
N LEU A 120 27.67 27.80 9.44
CA LEU A 120 26.95 29.02 9.79
C LEU A 120 27.54 29.72 11.04
N GLY A 121 28.66 29.24 11.58
CA GLY A 121 29.28 29.79 12.79
C GLY A 121 28.60 29.37 14.10
N ILE A 122 27.71 28.38 14.06
CA ILE A 122 26.99 27.86 15.23
C ILE A 122 27.65 26.55 15.65
N THR A 123 28.28 26.54 16.82
CA THR A 123 28.92 25.33 17.37
C THR A 123 27.87 24.43 18.04
N PRO A 124 27.57 23.23 17.52
CA PRO A 124 26.59 22.35 18.12
C PRO A 124 27.13 21.80 19.44
N ARG A 125 26.38 22.01 20.53
CA ARG A 125 26.76 21.52 21.86
C ARG A 125 26.34 20.06 22.03
N LYS A 126 26.89 19.41 23.06
CA LYS A 126 26.59 18.02 23.43
C LYS A 126 25.10 17.68 23.41
N ASN A 127 24.25 18.54 23.98
CA ASN A 127 22.79 18.35 24.01
C ASN A 127 22.18 18.22 22.61
N THR A 128 22.61 19.07 21.67
CA THR A 128 22.15 19.05 20.28
C THR A 128 22.60 17.76 19.58
N CYS A 129 23.87 17.38 19.76
CA CYS A 129 24.41 16.14 19.19
C CYS A 129 23.71 14.89 19.73
N ASP A 130 23.45 14.85 21.04
CA ASP A 130 22.76 13.74 21.69
C ASP A 130 21.30 13.66 21.25
N LEU A 131 20.63 14.81 21.07
CA LEU A 131 19.29 14.87 20.49
C LEU A 131 19.27 14.32 19.06
N PHE A 132 20.20 14.74 18.20
CA PHE A 132 20.29 14.25 16.82
C PHE A 132 20.54 12.74 16.75
N LYS A 133 21.40 12.21 17.62
CA LYS A 133 21.58 10.75 17.78
C LYS A 133 20.28 10.07 18.18
N LYS A 134 19.54 10.62 19.13
CA LYS A 134 18.26 10.06 19.59
C LYS A 134 17.22 10.04 18.48
N ILE A 135 17.08 11.14 17.73
CA ILE A 135 16.15 11.24 16.60
C ILE A 135 16.50 10.18 15.54
N ASN A 136 17.77 10.04 15.17
CA ASN A 136 18.17 9.05 14.18
C ASN A 136 17.93 7.61 14.64
N LYS A 137 18.17 7.31 15.93
CA LYS A 137 17.84 6.01 16.53
C LYS A 137 16.35 5.71 16.49
N LEU A 138 15.50 6.69 16.81
CA LEU A 138 14.05 6.53 16.73
C LEU A 138 13.59 6.24 15.30
N ARG A 139 14.12 7.00 14.32
CA ARG A 139 13.84 6.79 12.90
C ARG A 139 14.16 5.36 12.44
N ILE A 140 15.33 4.83 12.83
CA ILE A 140 15.74 3.46 12.48
C ILE A 140 14.81 2.44 13.15
N LYS A 141 14.54 2.61 14.44
CA LYS A 141 13.66 1.70 15.19
C LYS A 141 12.26 1.63 14.60
N GLU A 142 11.73 2.77 14.15
CA GLU A 142 10.42 2.84 13.51
C GLU A 142 10.43 2.18 12.12
N ALA A 143 11.49 2.39 11.33
CA ALA A 143 11.65 1.70 10.05
C ALA A 143 11.72 0.17 10.22
N GLU A 144 12.49 -0.31 11.20
CA GLU A 144 12.59 -1.74 11.52
C GLU A 144 11.24 -2.31 11.99
N PHE A 145 10.51 -1.57 12.83
CA PHE A 145 9.18 -1.96 13.28
C PHE A 145 8.21 -2.11 12.10
N MET A 146 8.16 -1.12 11.20
CA MET A 146 7.29 -1.17 10.02
C MET A 146 7.65 -2.32 9.06
N LEU A 147 8.94 -2.61 8.89
CA LEU A 147 9.39 -3.77 8.11
C LEU A 147 8.95 -5.10 8.73
N GLN A 148 9.03 -5.20 10.06
CA GLN A 148 8.60 -6.38 10.78
C GLN A 148 7.09 -6.60 10.65
N GLU A 149 6.28 -5.55 10.80
CA GLU A 149 4.83 -5.61 10.64
C GLU A 149 4.43 -6.02 9.22
N ALA A 150 5.02 -5.40 8.19
CA ALA A 150 4.75 -5.78 6.79
C ALA A 150 5.11 -7.26 6.50
N SER A 151 6.19 -7.76 7.11
CA SER A 151 6.58 -9.17 7.02
C SER A 151 5.58 -10.10 7.73
N ASN A 152 5.12 -9.69 8.92
CA ASN A 152 4.10 -10.41 9.68
C ASN A 152 2.78 -10.50 8.89
N GLU A 153 2.31 -9.39 8.33
CA GLU A 153 1.11 -9.32 7.48
C GLU A 153 1.24 -10.20 6.23
N THR A 154 2.39 -10.15 5.56
CA THR A 154 2.65 -11.02 4.40
C THR A 154 2.57 -12.50 4.79
N ARG A 155 3.07 -12.86 5.98
CA ARG A 155 3.03 -14.24 6.49
C ARG A 155 1.60 -14.68 6.83
N THR A 156 0.78 -13.81 7.43
CA THR A 156 -0.61 -14.13 7.75
C THR A 156 -1.46 -14.29 6.48
N LEU A 157 -1.27 -13.42 5.48
CA LEU A 157 -1.93 -13.52 4.17
C LEU A 157 -1.57 -14.84 3.46
N LYS A 158 -0.29 -15.23 3.43
CA LYS A 158 0.15 -16.52 2.86
C LYS A 158 -0.55 -17.71 3.53
N ARG A 159 -0.70 -17.69 4.86
CA ARG A 159 -1.42 -18.74 5.60
C ARG A 159 -2.91 -18.75 5.28
N GLN A 160 -3.54 -17.60 5.11
CA GLN A 160 -4.95 -17.50 4.71
C GLN A 160 -5.16 -18.06 3.29
N ILE A 161 -4.32 -17.67 2.34
CA ILE A 161 -4.38 -18.17 0.95
C ILE A 161 -4.22 -19.68 0.92
N LYS A 162 -3.25 -20.24 1.66
CA LYS A 162 -3.05 -21.70 1.75
C LYS A 162 -4.31 -22.42 2.26
N ARG A 163 -4.91 -21.93 3.35
CA ARG A 163 -6.18 -22.49 3.88
C ARG A 163 -7.32 -22.44 2.86
N VAL A 164 -7.46 -21.33 2.13
CA VAL A 164 -8.48 -21.18 1.09
C VAL A 164 -8.21 -22.15 -0.09
N SER A 165 -6.96 -22.34 -0.48
CA SER A 165 -6.59 -23.33 -1.52
C SER A 165 -6.96 -24.74 -1.09
N GLU A 166 -6.57 -25.15 0.13
CA GLU A 166 -6.83 -26.48 0.68
C GLU A 166 -8.34 -26.77 0.80
N LEU A 167 -9.15 -25.78 1.23
CA LEU A 167 -10.62 -25.88 1.23
C LEU A 167 -11.20 -26.02 -0.18
N SER A 168 -10.61 -25.35 -1.17
CA SER A 168 -11.06 -25.46 -2.56
C SER A 168 -10.68 -26.80 -3.21
N GLU A 169 -9.59 -27.41 -2.78
CA GLU A 169 -9.12 -28.72 -3.25
C GLU A 169 -9.95 -29.86 -2.65
N THR A 170 -10.24 -29.80 -1.35
CA THR A 170 -11.15 -30.75 -0.68
C THR A 170 -12.56 -30.71 -1.27
N SER A 171 -13.12 -29.53 -1.53
CA SER A 171 -14.44 -29.41 -2.18
C SER A 171 -14.50 -30.00 -3.61
N LYS A 172 -13.38 -30.15 -4.31
CA LYS A 172 -13.29 -30.79 -5.63
C LYS A 172 -13.09 -32.30 -5.54
N GLN A 173 -12.44 -32.78 -4.49
CA GLN A 173 -12.29 -34.22 -4.23
C GLN A 173 -13.61 -34.89 -3.81
N ASP A 174 -14.49 -34.16 -3.13
CA ASP A 174 -15.83 -34.65 -2.74
C ASP A 174 -16.76 -34.93 -3.95
N GLU A 175 -16.39 -34.48 -5.17
CA GLU A 175 -17.12 -34.77 -6.40
C GLU A 175 -16.82 -36.18 -6.95
N TYR A 176 -15.70 -36.80 -6.53
CA TYR A 176 -15.31 -38.16 -6.91
C TYR A 176 -15.44 -39.13 -5.73
N GLY A 177 -16.70 -39.47 -5.39
CA GLY A 177 -17.01 -40.49 -4.40
C GLY A 177 -16.93 -41.91 -4.96
N ALA A 178 -16.27 -42.83 -4.24
CA ALA A 178 -16.30 -44.25 -4.57
C ALA A 178 -17.76 -44.76 -4.64
N GLY A 179 -18.17 -45.28 -5.79
CA GLY A 179 -19.53 -45.79 -6.03
C GLY A 179 -20.45 -44.91 -6.89
N LYS A 180 -19.95 -43.85 -7.52
CA LYS A 180 -20.70 -43.15 -8.59
C LYS A 180 -20.28 -43.64 -9.98
N PHE A 181 -20.91 -44.73 -10.42
CA PHE A 181 -21.07 -45.16 -11.81
C PHE A 181 -22.50 -45.67 -12.00
#